data_AF-H1G5S8-F1
#
_entry.id   AF-H1G5S8-F1
#
_cell.length_a   1.000
_cell.length_b   1.000
_cell.length_c   1.000
_cell.angle_alpha   90.00
_cell.angle_beta   90.00
_cell.angle_gamma   90.00
#
_symmetry.space_group_name_H-M   'P 1'
#
loop_
_entity.id
_entity.type
_entity.pdbx_description
1 polymer ?
#
loop_
_entity_poly.entity_id
_entity_poly.type
_entity_poly.pdbx_seq_one_letter_code
_entity_poly.pdbx_strand_id
1 'polypeptide(L)'
;MENPRFLDLLKNPVFTLSATLIAILALTGALIPERFGHVAGRLYIFTTEHFGWLYLISVFCFVIFLVGLALSRYGNIRLGREDERPEFRFYTWVGMLFSAGFGIGLVL
;
A
#
# COMPACT_ATOMS: atom_id res chain seq x y z
N MET A 1 2.49 -25.43 -24.35
CA MET A 1 2.31 -25.96 -22.97
C MET A 1 1.78 -24.81 -22.12
N GLU A 2 0.53 -24.43 -22.34
CA GLU A 2 -0.12 -23.31 -21.66
C GLU A 2 -0.65 -23.81 -20.31
N ASN A 3 -0.23 -23.17 -19.21
CA ASN A 3 -0.63 -23.56 -17.87
C ASN A 3 -2.11 -23.19 -17.66
N PRO A 4 -3.02 -24.15 -17.41
CA PRO A 4 -4.46 -23.88 -17.29
C PRO A 4 -4.80 -22.82 -16.24
N ARG A 5 -3.96 -22.66 -15.20
CA ARG A 5 -4.14 -21.65 -14.15
C ARG A 5 -3.99 -20.20 -14.62
N PHE A 6 -3.21 -19.92 -15.66
CA PHE A 6 -3.00 -18.54 -16.13
C PHE A 6 -4.22 -18.00 -16.88
N LEU A 7 -4.88 -18.86 -17.65
CA LEU A 7 -6.13 -18.54 -18.33
C LEU A 7 -7.25 -18.27 -17.33
N ASP A 8 -7.25 -18.93 -16.17
CA ASP A 8 -8.21 -18.66 -15.10
C ASP A 8 -7.97 -17.30 -14.41
N LEU A 9 -6.72 -16.83 -14.33
CA LEU A 9 -6.41 -15.47 -13.86
C LEU A 9 -6.94 -14.41 -14.82
N LEU A 10 -6.81 -14.61 -16.13
CA LEU A 10 -7.32 -13.70 -17.16
C LEU A 10 -8.87 -13.67 -17.22
N LYS A 11 -9.54 -14.68 -16.68
CA LYS A 11 -11.00 -14.68 -16.52
C LYS A 11 -11.46 -13.88 -15.30
N ASN A 12 -10.57 -13.60 -14.35
CA ASN A 12 -10.93 -12.81 -13.18
C ASN A 12 -11.16 -11.33 -13.61
N PRO A 13 -12.38 -10.79 -13.42
CA PRO A 13 -12.71 -9.45 -13.90
C PRO A 13 -11.85 -8.37 -13.24
N VAL A 14 -11.44 -8.55 -11.98
CA VAL A 14 -10.60 -7.59 -11.26
C VAL A 14 -9.19 -7.59 -11.85
N PHE A 15 -8.63 -8.77 -12.12
CA PHE A 15 -7.29 -8.89 -12.68
C PHE A 15 -7.21 -8.25 -14.07
N THR A 16 -8.16 -8.59 -14.95
CA THR A 16 -8.14 -8.11 -16.34
C THR A 16 -8.38 -6.60 -16.41
N LEU A 17 -9.27 -6.04 -15.57
CA LEU A 17 -9.49 -4.60 -15.51
C LEU A 17 -8.25 -3.86 -15.01
N SER A 18 -7.66 -4.28 -13.89
CA SER A 18 -6.47 -3.64 -13.32
C SER A 18 -5.27 -3.75 -14.26
N ALA A 19 -5.01 -4.92 -14.85
CA ALA A 19 -3.90 -5.13 -15.77
C ALA A 19 -4.03 -4.27 -17.03
N THR A 20 -5.23 -4.20 -17.62
CA THR A 20 -5.47 -3.38 -18.81
C THR A 20 -5.28 -1.89 -18.51
N LEU A 21 -5.79 -1.40 -17.38
CA LEU A 21 -5.66 0.00 -16.98
C LEU A 21 -4.19 0.39 -16.74
N ILE A 22 -3.43 -0.46 -16.03
CA ILE A 22 -1.99 -0.24 -15.81
C ILE A 22 -1.23 -0.25 -17.14
N ALA A 23 -1.52 -1.19 -18.04
CA ALA A 23 -0.86 -1.28 -19.34
C ALA A 23 -1.08 -0.01 -20.18
N ILE A 24 -2.32 0.50 -20.22
CA ILE A 24 -2.65 1.74 -20.94
C ILE A 24 -1.90 2.93 -20.35
N LEU A 25 -1.88 3.07 -19.01
CA LEU A 25 -1.15 4.15 -18.36
C LEU A 25 0.35 4.07 -18.62
N ALA A 26 0.94 2.88 -18.53
CA ALA A 26 2.36 2.67 -18.80
C ALA A 26 2.74 2.98 -20.26
N LEU A 27 1.93 2.53 -21.22
CA LEU A 27 2.12 2.83 -22.64
C LEU A 27 2.00 4.34 -22.92
N THR A 28 1.01 5.00 -22.32
CA THR A 28 0.81 6.45 -22.49
C THR A 28 1.98 7.24 -21.91
N GLY A 29 2.49 6.85 -20.73
CA GLY A 29 3.67 7.44 -20.12
C GLY A 29 4.95 7.23 -20.94
N ALA A 30 5.10 6.07 -21.59
CA ALA A 30 6.25 5.77 -22.44
C ALA A 30 6.23 6.51 -23.78
N LEU A 31 5.06 6.68 -24.39
CA LEU A 31 4.93 7.34 -25.70
C LEU A 31 4.95 8.87 -25.60
N ILE A 32 4.43 9.45 -24.51
CA ILE A 32 4.28 10.92 -24.38
C ILE A 32 4.70 11.38 -22.96
N PRO A 33 5.98 11.25 -22.59
CA PRO A 33 6.45 11.48 -21.23
C PRO A 33 6.26 12.93 -20.75
N GLU A 34 6.52 13.94 -21.60
CA GLU A 34 6.42 15.35 -21.19
C GLU A 34 4.99 15.74 -20.83
N ARG A 35 4.01 15.42 -21.69
CA ARG A 35 2.60 15.74 -21.42
C ARG A 35 2.07 14.95 -20.23
N PHE A 36 2.47 13.68 -20.10
CA PHE A 36 2.10 12.85 -18.96
C PHE A 36 2.62 13.45 -17.65
N GLY A 37 3.88 13.88 -17.62
CA GLY A 37 4.48 14.58 -16.47
C GLY A 37 3.77 15.89 -16.12
N HIS A 38 3.43 16.73 -17.11
CA HIS A 38 2.69 17.97 -16.88
C HIS A 38 1.27 17.74 -16.33
N VAL A 39 0.58 16.70 -16.80
CA VAL A 39 -0.75 16.35 -16.27
C VAL A 39 -0.63 15.78 -14.86
N ALA A 40 0.32 14.86 -14.63
CA ALA A 40 0.57 14.28 -13.31
C ALA A 40 0.96 15.36 -12.28
N GLY A 41 1.82 16.31 -12.65
CA GLY A 41 2.22 17.42 -11.79
C GLY A 41 1.06 18.35 -11.45
N ARG A 42 0.20 18.69 -12.42
CA ARG A 42 -1.02 19.48 -12.15
C ARG A 42 -1.97 18.75 -11.21
N LEU A 43 -2.16 17.44 -11.41
CA LEU A 43 -3.01 16.62 -10.54
C LEU A 43 -2.44 16.52 -9.12
N TYR A 44 -1.11 16.40 -8.99
CA TYR A 44 -0.42 16.41 -7.72
C TYR A 44 -0.68 17.72 -6.96
N ILE A 45 -0.42 18.88 -7.60
CA ILE A 45 -0.66 20.20 -6.98
C ILE A 45 -2.12 20.36 -6.58
N PHE A 46 -3.06 20.04 -7.47
CA PHE A 46 -4.49 20.10 -7.18
C PHE A 46 -4.88 19.24 -5.97
N THR A 47 -4.35 18.02 -5.89
CA THR A 47 -4.62 17.11 -4.76
C THR A 47 -4.03 17.65 -3.46
N THR A 48 -2.79 18.15 -3.49
CA THR A 48 -2.14 18.70 -2.29
C THR A 48 -2.81 19.99 -1.81
N GLU A 49 -3.23 20.89 -2.70
CA GLU A 49 -3.89 22.15 -2.31
C GLU A 49 -5.29 21.91 -1.73
N HIS A 50 -6.10 21.06 -2.36
CA HIS A 50 -7.49 20.86 -1.94
C HIS A 50 -7.67 19.75 -0.90
N PHE A 51 -6.92 18.64 -1.01
CA PHE A 51 -7.04 17.47 -0.12
C PHE A 51 -5.92 17.38 0.91
N GLY A 52 -4.92 18.28 0.89
CA GLY A 52 -3.82 18.27 1.84
C GLY A 52 -4.28 18.36 3.29
N TRP A 53 -5.21 19.27 3.60
CA TRP A 53 -5.74 19.41 4.96
C TRP A 53 -6.44 18.13 5.46
N LEU A 54 -7.21 17.47 4.59
CA LEU A 54 -7.87 16.19 4.89
C LEU A 54 -6.83 15.10 5.12
N TYR A 55 -5.80 15.02 4.27
CA TYR A 55 -4.69 14.09 4.43
C TYR A 55 -4.00 14.27 5.79
N LEU A 56 -3.67 15.50 6.18
CA LEU A 56 -3.03 15.80 7.46
C LEU A 56 -3.90 15.35 8.64
N ILE A 57 -5.19 15.68 8.63
CA ILE A 57 -6.12 15.29 9.71
C ILE A 57 -6.30 13.77 9.75
N SER A 58 -6.41 13.10 8.60
CA SER A 58 -6.54 11.64 8.54
C SER A 58 -5.32 10.94 9.12
N VAL A 59 -4.11 11.36 8.74
CA VAL A 59 -2.86 10.79 9.27
C VAL A 59 -2.76 11.02 10.78
N PHE A 60 -3.06 12.25 11.23
CA PHE A 60 -3.06 12.57 12.66
C PHE A 60 -4.07 11.72 13.45
N CYS A 61 -5.28 11.54 12.90
CA CYS A 61 -6.32 10.69 13.47
C CYS A 61 -5.88 9.22 13.55
N PHE A 62 -5.25 8.68 12.49
CA PHE A 62 -4.72 7.31 12.53
C PHE A 62 -3.62 7.15 13.58
N VAL A 63 -2.72 8.11 13.72
CA VAL A 63 -1.67 8.06 14.76
C VAL A 63 -2.29 8.07 16.15
N ILE A 64 -3.21 8.99 16.44
CA ILE A 64 -3.91 9.03 17.72
C ILE A 64 -4.67 7.73 17.97
N PHE A 65 -5.36 7.21 16.96
CA PHE A 65 -6.11 5.97 17.06
C PHE A 65 -5.19 4.78 17.39
N LEU A 66 -4.05 4.65 16.71
CA LEU A 66 -3.09 3.58 16.97
C LEU A 66 -2.44 3.69 18.35
N VAL A 67 -2.04 4.91 18.77
CA VAL A 67 -1.50 5.14 20.12
C VAL A 67 -2.57 4.86 21.17
N GLY A 68 -3.80 5.30 20.94
CA GLY A 68 -4.94 5.01 21.79
C GLY A 68 -5.20 3.50 21.90
N LEU A 69 -5.14 2.77 20.79
CA LEU A 69 -5.28 1.32 20.78
C LEU A 69 -4.17 0.64 21.59
N ALA A 70 -2.92 1.07 21.41
CA ALA A 70 -1.75 0.53 22.11
C ALA A 70 -1.80 0.76 23.64
N LEU A 71 -2.28 1.92 24.09
CA LEU A 71 -2.42 2.24 25.51
C LEU A 71 -3.72 1.71 26.14
N SER A 72 -4.73 1.41 25.32
CA SER A 72 -6.01 0.88 25.79
C SER A 72 -5.92 -0.60 26.19
N ARG A 73 -6.98 -1.09 26.84
CA ARG A 73 -7.19 -2.53 27.10
C ARG A 73 -7.10 -3.42 25.86
N TYR A 74 -7.34 -2.86 24.67
CA TYR A 74 -7.29 -3.61 23.41
C TYR A 74 -5.86 -3.91 22.97
N GLY A 75 -4.86 -3.15 23.43
CA GLY A 75 -3.45 -3.42 23.13
C GLY A 75 -2.92 -4.71 23.78
N ASN A 76 -3.58 -5.20 24.84
CA ASN A 76 -3.20 -6.46 25.51
C ASN A 76 -3.85 -7.70 24.89
N ILE A 77 -4.71 -7.52 23.87
CA ILE A 77 -5.35 -8.63 23.19
C ILE A 77 -4.33 -9.27 22.24
N ARG A 78 -4.09 -10.57 22.43
CA ARG A 78 -3.26 -11.36 21.51
C ARG A 78 -4.07 -11.70 20.26
N LEU A 79 -3.51 -11.40 19.09
CA LEU A 79 -4.09 -11.76 17.79
C LEU A 79 -3.76 -13.23 17.49
N GLY A 80 -4.53 -14.15 18.08
CA GLY A 80 -4.34 -15.60 17.97
C GLY A 80 -5.24 -16.34 18.96
N ARG A 81 -5.06 -17.65 19.11
CA ARG A 81 -5.71 -18.39 20.21
C ARG A 81 -5.08 -18.01 21.55
N GLU A 82 -5.82 -18.11 22.66
CA GLU A 82 -5.36 -17.66 23.98
C GLU A 82 -4.03 -18.31 24.42
N ASP A 83 -3.83 -19.54 23.98
CA ASP A 83 -2.73 -20.46 24.29
C ASP A 83 -1.65 -20.51 23.19
N GLU A 84 -1.80 -19.71 22.13
CA GLU A 84 -0.85 -19.64 21.03
C GLU A 84 0.37 -18.77 21.38
N ARG A 85 1.57 -19.27 21.03
CA ARG A 85 2.84 -18.56 21.24
C ARG A 85 3.26 -17.88 19.94
N PRO A 86 4.01 -16.76 20.00
CA PRO A 86 4.52 -16.12 18.79
C PRO A 86 5.31 -17.09 17.91
N GLU A 87 4.96 -17.18 16.64
CA GLU A 87 5.64 -18.04 15.66
C GLU A 87 7.10 -17.62 15.44
N PHE A 88 7.37 -16.32 15.52
CA PHE A 88 8.69 -15.73 15.31
C PHE A 88 9.25 -15.15 16.61
N ARG A 89 10.57 -15.27 16.79
CA ARG A 89 11.29 -14.58 17.87
C ARG A 89 11.19 -13.06 17.66
N PHE A 90 11.16 -12.29 18.75
CA PHE A 90 11.01 -10.84 18.72
C PHE A 90 11.97 -10.13 17.74
N TYR A 91 13.26 -10.48 17.76
CA TYR A 91 14.25 -9.91 16.84
C TYR A 91 13.99 -10.25 15.37
N THR A 92 13.56 -11.48 15.08
CA THR A 92 13.19 -11.90 13.72
C THR A 92 11.94 -11.14 13.26
N TRP A 93 10.94 -10.97 14.13
CA TRP A 93 9.72 -10.23 13.83
C TRP A 93 9.99 -8.73 13.56
N VAL A 94 10.85 -8.09 14.36
CA VAL A 94 11.29 -6.70 14.09
C VAL A 94 12.02 -6.61 12.74
N GLY A 95 12.86 -7.60 12.41
CA GLY A 95 13.52 -7.67 11.10
C GLY A 95 12.53 -7.78 9.94
N MET A 96 11.44 -8.55 10.09
CA MET A 96 10.37 -8.65 9.10
C MET A 96 9.63 -7.32 8.92
N LEU A 97 9.31 -6.62 10.02
CA LEU A 97 8.69 -5.29 9.96
C LEU A 97 9.59 -4.29 9.24
N PHE A 98 10.90 -4.32 9.52
CA PHE A 98 11.86 -3.46 8.84
C PHE A 98 11.90 -3.76 7.33
N SER A 99 11.97 -5.05 6.96
CA SER A 99 11.98 -5.47 5.56
C SER A 99 10.69 -5.12 4.81
N ALA A 100 9.54 -5.13 5.48
CA ALA A 100 8.25 -4.79 4.86
C ALA A 100 8.02 -3.27 4.77
N GLY A 101 8.49 -2.51 5.75
CA GLY A 101 8.26 -1.06 5.84
C GLY A 101 9.29 -0.20 5.11
N PHE A 102 10.57 -0.60 5.11
CA PHE A 102 11.64 0.17 4.50
C PHE A 102 11.89 -0.28 3.06
N GLY A 103 11.08 0.25 2.13
CA GLY A 103 11.23 0.01 0.69
C GLY A 103 12.33 0.86 0.02
N ILE A 104 12.30 0.88 -1.32
CA ILE A 104 13.26 1.62 -2.18
C ILE A 104 13.36 3.12 -1.82
N GLY A 105 12.33 3.70 -1.23
CA GLY A 105 12.28 5.12 -0.87
C GLY A 105 13.25 5.60 0.22
N LEU A 106 14.00 4.71 0.89
CA LEU A 106 15.08 5.11 1.80
C LEU A 106 16.48 5.08 1.18
N VAL A 107 16.65 4.37 0.05
CA VAL A 107 17.96 4.13 -0.57
C VAL A 107 18.31 5.21 -1.61
N LEU A 108 17.32 6.02 -2.00
CA LEU A 108 17.45 7.18 -2.89
C LEU A 108 17.55 8.48 -2.09
#